data_AF-I9Q9G0-F1
#
_entry.id   AF-I9Q9G0-F1
#
_cell.length_a   1.000
_cell.length_b   1.000
_cell.length_c   1.000
_cell.angle_alpha   90.00
_cell.angle_beta   90.00
_cell.angle_gamma   90.00
#
_symmetry.space_group_name_H-M   'P 1'
#
loop_
_entity.id
_entity.type
_entity.pdbx_description
1 polymer ?
#
loop_
_entity_poly.entity_id
_entity_poly.type
_entity_poly.pdbx_seq_one_letter_code
_entity_poly.pdbx_strand_id
1 'polypeptide(L)'
;MASQLFLRLNPFAKKRFSKMILCRLLLASIFSQYEKIIMFDVDTLFVGDISESFFIPMDGVCFGATKEDFSLIGIHNANDLFSSRLNWSRGMGVKLNHKSLIFQEVEILYENPFNVGFMLVNLALWRERHLEEKLIDFFKTRDEGLLLPEQDLFVLVCQGCILEMPCKYNVHPRMVGTRMIPKKSDACMLHFYADEKPWKHFGYPYSKEWHQVAFKTSFDSLVFEDLVGKIETFTELNNHNKKSFFEFLNTRLNKKFLIQYVLFKIFKKLESFCLR
;
A
#
# COMPACT_ATOMS: atom_id res chain seq x y z
N MET A 1 -15.83 16.69 -2.47
CA MET A 1 -16.41 15.34 -2.32
C MET A 1 -15.56 14.43 -1.42
N ALA A 2 -14.34 14.02 -1.82
CA ALA A 2 -13.50 13.09 -1.04
C ALA A 2 -13.29 13.50 0.43
N SER A 3 -13.02 14.79 0.71
CA SER A 3 -12.90 15.29 2.10
C SER A 3 -14.17 15.10 2.93
N GLN A 4 -15.37 15.22 2.33
CA GLN A 4 -16.64 15.04 3.03
C GLN A 4 -16.92 13.57 3.32
N LEU A 5 -16.62 12.68 2.37
CA LEU A 5 -16.70 11.23 2.60
C LEU A 5 -15.73 10.79 3.70
N PHE A 6 -14.52 11.34 3.73
CA PHE A 6 -13.51 11.00 4.72
C PHE A 6 -13.96 11.27 6.16
N LEU A 7 -14.76 12.32 6.39
CA LEU A 7 -15.28 12.63 7.73
C LEU A 7 -16.22 11.54 8.28
N ARG A 8 -16.88 10.80 7.39
CA ARG A 8 -17.84 9.73 7.72
C ARG A 8 -17.17 8.44 8.16
N LEU A 9 -15.87 8.27 7.89
CA LEU A 9 -15.11 7.11 8.33
C LEU A 9 -14.94 7.08 9.86
N ASN A 10 -14.79 5.87 10.39
CA ASN A 10 -14.50 5.67 11.81
C ASN A 10 -13.11 6.27 12.19
N PRO A 11 -12.89 6.58 13.48
CA PRO A 11 -11.62 7.17 13.93
C PRO A 11 -10.37 6.34 13.58
N PHE A 12 -10.48 5.01 13.58
CA PHE A 12 -9.38 4.14 13.19
C PHE A 12 -8.98 4.36 11.73
N ALA A 13 -9.92 4.26 10.80
CA ALA A 13 -9.67 4.46 9.37
C ALA A 13 -9.11 5.86 9.09
N LYS A 14 -9.61 6.90 9.79
CA LYS A 14 -9.07 8.27 9.69
C LYS A 14 -7.65 8.43 10.23
N LYS A 15 -7.24 7.62 11.21
CA LYS A 15 -5.86 7.58 11.73
C LYS A 15 -4.93 6.77 10.81
N ARG A 16 -5.46 5.69 10.24
CA ARG A 16 -4.72 4.73 9.40
C ARG A 16 -4.45 5.27 8.00
N PHE A 17 -5.42 5.97 7.42
CA PHE A 17 -5.42 6.37 6.01
C PHE A 17 -5.53 7.89 5.86
N SER A 18 -5.01 8.41 4.75
CA SER A 18 -5.26 9.79 4.34
C SER A 18 -6.53 9.86 3.48
N LYS A 19 -7.14 11.04 3.35
CA LYS A 19 -8.27 11.27 2.43
C LYS A 19 -8.00 10.86 0.96
N MET A 20 -6.73 10.70 0.58
CA MET A 20 -6.34 10.28 -0.77
C MET A 20 -6.88 8.89 -1.13
N ILE A 21 -7.11 8.00 -0.15
CA ILE A 21 -7.71 6.69 -0.44
C ILE A 21 -9.09 6.83 -1.08
N LEU A 22 -9.84 7.90 -0.74
CA LEU A 22 -11.17 8.14 -1.30
C LEU A 22 -11.14 8.89 -2.63
N CYS A 23 -10.01 9.51 -2.99
CA CYS A 23 -9.83 10.04 -4.35
C CYS A 23 -9.81 8.90 -5.39
N ARG A 24 -9.46 7.67 -4.97
CA ARG A 24 -9.48 6.47 -5.82
C ARG A 24 -10.90 6.10 -6.28
N LEU A 25 -11.93 6.54 -5.55
CA LEU A 25 -13.33 6.35 -5.97
C LEU A 25 -13.74 7.32 -7.09
N LEU A 26 -12.89 8.29 -7.41
CA LEU A 26 -13.15 9.40 -8.34
C LEU A 26 -12.17 9.40 -9.53
N LEU A 27 -11.55 8.26 -9.86
CA LEU A 27 -10.52 8.18 -10.89
C LEU A 27 -11.02 8.61 -12.27
N ALA A 28 -12.23 8.22 -12.66
CA ALA A 28 -12.78 8.52 -13.97
C ALA A 28 -13.11 10.02 -14.14
N SER A 29 -13.50 10.69 -13.05
CA SER A 29 -13.71 12.13 -13.00
C SER A 29 -12.39 12.91 -12.93
N ILE A 30 -11.42 12.46 -12.13
CA ILE A 30 -10.11 13.13 -11.97
C ILE A 30 -9.30 13.03 -13.27
N PHE A 31 -9.37 11.89 -13.96
CA PHE A 31 -8.60 11.56 -15.16
C PHE A 31 -9.52 11.40 -16.38
N SER A 32 -10.42 12.37 -16.59
CA SER A 32 -11.46 12.32 -17.61
C SER A 32 -10.93 12.25 -19.05
N GLN A 33 -9.71 12.72 -19.29
CA GLN A 33 -9.03 12.67 -20.58
C GLN A 33 -8.45 11.29 -20.92
N TYR A 34 -8.43 10.35 -19.98
CA TYR A 34 -7.87 9.02 -20.18
C TYR A 34 -8.97 7.94 -20.17
N GLU A 35 -8.76 6.90 -20.97
CA GLU A 35 -9.64 5.72 -21.03
C GLU A 35 -9.15 4.58 -20.13
N LYS A 36 -7.84 4.52 -19.89
CA LYS A 36 -7.18 3.49 -19.10
C LYS A 36 -6.04 4.10 -18.28
N ILE A 37 -5.86 3.64 -17.04
CA ILE A 37 -4.77 4.07 -16.17
C ILE A 37 -4.22 2.90 -15.35
N ILE A 38 -2.92 2.94 -15.03
CA ILE A 38 -2.34 2.14 -13.95
C ILE A 38 -2.26 3.00 -12.70
N MET A 39 -2.71 2.46 -11.58
CA MET A 39 -2.60 3.08 -10.27
C MET A 39 -1.96 2.11 -9.30
N PHE A 40 -1.11 2.60 -8.40
CA PHE A 40 -0.50 1.79 -7.35
C PHE A 40 -0.27 2.61 -6.08
N ASP A 41 -0.10 1.91 -4.95
CA ASP A 41 0.16 2.52 -3.65
C ASP A 41 1.60 3.06 -3.56
N VAL A 42 1.79 4.06 -2.70
CA VAL A 42 3.08 4.78 -2.58
C VAL A 42 4.16 3.99 -1.85
N ASP A 43 3.77 2.98 -1.09
CA ASP A 43 4.66 2.08 -0.35
C ASP A 43 5.03 0.85 -1.18
N THR A 44 5.57 1.10 -2.37
CA THR A 44 5.94 0.09 -3.35
C THR A 44 7.41 0.22 -3.79
N LEU A 45 7.96 -0.85 -4.36
CA LEU A 45 9.26 -0.86 -5.03
C LEU A 45 9.17 -1.69 -6.31
N PHE A 46 9.44 -1.04 -7.45
CA PHE A 46 9.55 -1.73 -8.73
C PHE A 46 10.91 -2.41 -8.85
N VAL A 47 10.87 -3.73 -9.07
CA VAL A 47 12.05 -4.61 -9.25
C VAL A 47 12.07 -5.30 -10.62
N GLY A 48 11.05 -5.04 -11.44
CA GLY A 48 10.95 -5.45 -12.84
C GLY A 48 10.09 -4.47 -13.63
N ASP A 49 10.00 -4.68 -14.94
CA ASP A 49 9.15 -3.85 -15.81
C ASP A 49 7.66 -4.15 -15.59
N ILE A 50 6.86 -3.10 -15.44
CA ILE A 50 5.40 -3.19 -15.31
C ILE A 50 4.68 -2.81 -16.60
N SER A 51 5.38 -2.36 -17.65
CA SER A 51 4.78 -1.82 -18.87
C SER A 51 3.79 -2.82 -19.52
N GLU A 52 4.13 -4.11 -19.51
CA GLU A 52 3.28 -5.20 -19.99
C GLU A 52 1.89 -5.22 -19.34
N SER A 53 1.79 -4.80 -18.07
CA SER A 53 0.51 -4.78 -17.37
C SER A 53 -0.51 -3.84 -18.01
N PHE A 54 -0.05 -2.76 -18.66
CA PHE A 54 -0.94 -1.77 -19.29
C PHE A 54 -1.69 -2.35 -20.50
N PHE A 55 -1.06 -3.28 -21.19
CA PHE A 55 -1.55 -3.88 -22.43
C PHE A 55 -2.45 -5.10 -22.21
N ILE A 56 -2.68 -5.49 -20.95
CA ILE A 56 -3.62 -6.56 -20.62
C ILE A 56 -5.03 -6.14 -21.10
N PRO A 57 -5.73 -7.02 -21.85
CA PRO A 57 -7.11 -6.76 -22.29
C PRO A 57 -8.06 -6.55 -21.11
N MET A 58 -9.00 -5.62 -21.26
CA MET A 58 -9.94 -5.22 -20.21
C MET A 58 -11.39 -5.22 -20.70
N ASP A 59 -11.71 -6.05 -21.69
CA ASP A 59 -13.05 -6.10 -22.28
C ASP A 59 -14.08 -6.50 -21.23
N GLY A 60 -15.06 -5.62 -21.00
CA GLY A 60 -16.17 -5.85 -20.06
C GLY A 60 -15.84 -5.79 -18.57
N VAL A 61 -14.57 -5.56 -18.20
CA VAL A 61 -14.11 -5.48 -16.79
C VAL A 61 -13.73 -4.06 -16.37
N CYS A 62 -14.05 -3.73 -15.12
CA CYS A 62 -13.96 -2.39 -14.55
C CYS A 62 -12.52 -2.08 -14.13
N PHE A 63 -11.84 -3.05 -13.53
CA PHE A 63 -10.43 -2.96 -13.20
C PHE A 63 -9.81 -4.36 -13.11
N GLY A 64 -8.49 -4.42 -13.20
CA GLY A 64 -7.69 -5.57 -12.84
C GLY A 64 -6.95 -5.32 -11.53
N ALA A 65 -6.87 -6.35 -10.69
CA ALA A 65 -6.12 -6.35 -9.44
C ALA A 65 -5.60 -7.76 -9.13
N THR A 66 -4.68 -7.88 -8.19
CA THR A 66 -4.08 -9.16 -7.78
C THR A 66 -4.75 -9.71 -6.53
N LYS A 67 -4.92 -11.02 -6.46
CA LYS A 67 -5.37 -11.68 -5.22
C LYS A 67 -4.24 -11.79 -4.20
N GLU A 68 -4.57 -11.54 -2.93
CA GLU A 68 -3.76 -11.88 -1.78
C GLU A 68 -3.87 -13.37 -1.47
N ASP A 69 -2.80 -13.94 -0.92
CA ASP A 69 -2.84 -15.26 -0.32
C ASP A 69 -3.15 -15.14 1.17
N PHE A 70 -4.44 -15.26 1.50
CA PHE A 70 -4.95 -15.25 2.87
C PHE A 70 -4.37 -16.37 3.75
N SER A 71 -3.86 -17.45 3.17
CA SER A 71 -3.21 -18.52 3.94
C SER A 71 -1.94 -18.04 4.65
N LEU A 72 -1.28 -17.00 4.12
CA LEU A 72 -0.09 -16.39 4.72
C LEU A 72 -0.37 -15.65 6.04
N ILE A 73 -1.64 -15.35 6.31
CA ILE A 73 -2.10 -14.70 7.54
C ILE A 73 -3.06 -15.58 8.33
N GLY A 74 -3.09 -16.89 8.05
CA GLY A 74 -3.87 -17.87 8.81
C GLY A 74 -5.38 -17.79 8.60
N ILE A 75 -5.83 -17.28 7.44
CA ILE A 75 -7.24 -17.24 7.05
C ILE A 75 -7.47 -18.34 6.01
N HIS A 76 -8.28 -19.35 6.35
CA HIS A 76 -8.50 -20.54 5.54
C HIS A 76 -9.97 -20.73 5.11
N ASN A 77 -10.89 -19.92 5.64
CA ASN A 77 -12.30 -19.90 5.26
C ASN A 77 -12.94 -18.55 5.61
N ALA A 78 -14.17 -18.32 5.16
CA ALA A 78 -14.90 -17.07 5.42
C ALA A 78 -15.18 -16.81 6.91
N ASN A 79 -15.35 -17.84 7.75
CA ASN A 79 -15.52 -17.67 9.20
C ASN A 79 -14.23 -17.16 9.87
N ASP A 80 -13.06 -17.59 9.38
CA ASP A 80 -11.77 -17.08 9.86
C ASP A 80 -11.64 -15.58 9.53
N LEU A 81 -11.98 -15.18 8.30
CA LEU A 81 -11.95 -13.78 7.89
C LEU A 81 -12.96 -12.95 8.69
N PHE A 82 -14.17 -13.46 8.88
CA PHE A 82 -15.21 -12.80 9.67
C PHE A 82 -14.75 -12.59 11.12
N SER A 83 -14.24 -13.64 11.76
CA SER A 83 -13.70 -13.58 13.13
C SER A 83 -12.52 -12.62 13.23
N SER A 84 -11.61 -12.64 12.25
CA SER A 84 -10.48 -11.72 12.17
C SER A 84 -10.94 -10.26 12.09
N ARG A 85 -11.92 -9.95 11.23
CA ARG A 85 -12.50 -8.61 11.10
C ARG A 85 -13.22 -8.15 12.37
N LEU A 86 -13.94 -9.05 13.04
CA LEU A 86 -14.56 -8.74 14.34
C LEU A 86 -13.49 -8.39 15.39
N ASN A 87 -12.41 -9.16 15.45
CA ASN A 87 -11.30 -8.91 16.38
C ASN A 87 -10.59 -7.59 16.06
N TRP A 88 -10.35 -7.29 14.78
CA TRP A 88 -9.82 -6.00 14.32
C TRP A 88 -10.72 -4.84 14.75
N SER A 89 -12.04 -4.93 14.46
CA SER A 89 -13.00 -3.90 14.86
C SER A 89 -12.92 -3.62 16.37
N ARG A 90 -12.89 -4.68 17.20
CA ARG A 90 -12.76 -4.56 18.66
C ARG A 90 -11.42 -3.93 19.07
N GLY A 91 -10.31 -4.43 18.56
CA GLY A 91 -8.96 -3.96 18.90
C GLY A 91 -8.71 -2.50 18.49
N MET A 92 -9.39 -2.03 17.45
CA MET A 92 -9.30 -0.66 16.94
C MET A 92 -10.33 0.30 17.54
N GLY A 93 -11.23 -0.19 18.40
CA GLY A 93 -12.31 0.60 18.99
C GLY A 93 -13.42 0.99 18.00
N VAL A 94 -13.54 0.28 16.87
CA VAL A 94 -14.65 0.44 15.93
C VAL A 94 -15.84 -0.38 16.43
N LYS A 95 -16.94 0.30 16.75
CA LYS A 95 -18.17 -0.34 17.24
C LYS A 95 -18.91 -1.00 16.09
N LEU A 96 -19.21 -2.29 16.25
CA LEU A 96 -20.08 -3.01 15.32
C LEU A 96 -21.50 -2.45 15.39
N ASN A 97 -22.11 -2.22 14.23
CA ASN A 97 -23.45 -1.68 14.10
C ASN A 97 -24.11 -2.14 12.78
N HIS A 98 -25.29 -1.63 12.46
CA HIS A 98 -26.04 -1.97 11.24
C HIS A 98 -25.33 -1.60 9.93
N LYS A 99 -24.27 -0.79 9.97
CA LYS A 99 -23.45 -0.42 8.81
C LYS A 99 -22.20 -1.29 8.65
N SER A 100 -21.85 -2.10 9.65
CA SER A 100 -20.77 -3.07 9.55
C SER A 100 -21.07 -4.10 8.45
N LEU A 101 -20.03 -4.67 7.83
CA LEU A 101 -20.21 -5.70 6.82
C LEU A 101 -20.89 -6.94 7.43
N ILE A 102 -21.88 -7.47 6.71
CA ILE A 102 -22.57 -8.71 7.09
C ILE A 102 -21.77 -9.92 6.61
N PHE A 103 -22.08 -11.10 7.14
CA PHE A 103 -21.34 -12.32 6.82
C PHE A 103 -21.28 -12.60 5.31
N GLN A 104 -22.40 -12.45 4.58
CA GLN A 104 -22.43 -12.66 3.13
C GLN A 104 -21.43 -11.76 2.36
N GLU A 105 -21.22 -10.54 2.83
CA GLU A 105 -20.24 -9.63 2.22
C GLU A 105 -18.81 -10.06 2.55
N VAL A 106 -18.60 -10.59 3.75
CA VAL A 106 -17.30 -11.14 4.13
C VAL A 106 -17.01 -12.44 3.36
N GLU A 107 -18.02 -13.25 3.05
CA GLU A 107 -17.87 -14.39 2.14
C GLU A 107 -17.41 -13.94 0.75
N ILE A 108 -18.04 -12.90 0.18
CA ILE A 108 -17.62 -12.32 -1.10
C ILE A 108 -16.16 -11.85 -1.05
N LEU A 109 -15.76 -11.15 0.03
CA LEU A 109 -14.39 -10.67 0.23
C LEU A 109 -13.39 -11.82 0.41
N TYR A 110 -13.82 -12.94 1.00
CA TYR A 110 -13.00 -14.14 1.15
C TYR A 110 -12.77 -14.83 -0.19
N GLU A 111 -13.80 -14.96 -1.02
CA GLU A 111 -13.70 -15.56 -2.36
C GLU A 111 -12.92 -14.68 -3.35
N ASN A 112 -12.92 -13.36 -3.10
CA ASN A 112 -12.31 -12.36 -3.96
C ASN A 112 -11.30 -11.49 -3.18
N PRO A 113 -10.19 -12.05 -2.69
CA PRO A 113 -9.24 -11.35 -1.81
C PRO A 113 -8.34 -10.39 -2.60
N PHE A 114 -8.91 -9.51 -3.39
CA PHE A 114 -8.14 -8.58 -4.22
C PHE A 114 -7.51 -7.48 -3.37
N ASN A 115 -6.19 -7.32 -3.50
CA ASN A 115 -5.47 -6.16 -3.02
C ASN A 115 -5.49 -5.08 -4.09
N VAL A 116 -5.91 -3.87 -3.71
CA VAL A 116 -6.00 -2.76 -4.67
C VAL A 116 -4.73 -1.92 -4.72
N GLY A 117 -3.65 -2.29 -4.04
CA GLY A 117 -2.37 -1.58 -4.09
C GLY A 117 -1.68 -1.56 -5.45
N PHE A 118 -2.16 -2.35 -6.41
CA PHE A 118 -1.92 -2.21 -7.84
C PHE A 118 -3.25 -2.41 -8.57
N MET A 119 -3.60 -1.50 -9.47
CA MET A 119 -4.80 -1.57 -10.29
C MET A 119 -4.51 -1.16 -11.73
N LEU A 120 -4.99 -1.95 -12.68
CA LEU A 120 -5.22 -1.51 -14.05
C LEU A 120 -6.69 -1.12 -14.18
N VAL A 121 -7.01 0.12 -14.52
CA VAL A 121 -8.39 0.64 -14.41
C VAL A 121 -8.92 1.04 -15.79
N ASN A 122 -10.12 0.58 -16.11
CA ASN A 122 -10.84 0.93 -17.33
C ASN A 122 -11.76 2.14 -17.07
N LEU A 123 -11.22 3.35 -17.21
CA LEU A 123 -11.94 4.59 -16.93
C LEU A 123 -13.08 4.85 -17.92
N ALA A 124 -12.97 4.35 -19.17
CA ALA A 124 -14.07 4.42 -20.12
C ALA A 124 -15.29 3.65 -19.61
N LEU A 125 -15.09 2.40 -19.17
CA LEU A 125 -16.17 1.57 -18.62
C LEU A 125 -16.70 2.11 -17.30
N TRP A 126 -15.85 2.72 -16.47
CA TRP A 126 -16.32 3.39 -15.24
C TRP A 126 -17.31 4.51 -15.55
N ARG A 127 -17.05 5.32 -16.59
CA ARG A 127 -17.97 6.38 -17.04
C ARG A 127 -19.25 5.79 -17.61
N GLU A 128 -19.13 4.82 -18.52
CA GLU A 128 -20.27 4.13 -19.14
C GLU A 128 -21.22 3.52 -18.09
N ARG A 129 -20.66 2.92 -17.04
CA ARG A 129 -21.43 2.20 -16.00
C ARG A 129 -21.78 3.05 -14.78
N HIS A 130 -21.45 4.35 -14.78
CA HIS A 130 -21.65 5.23 -13.65
C HIS A 130 -21.03 4.67 -12.35
N LEU A 131 -19.82 4.11 -12.44
CA LEU A 131 -19.25 3.32 -11.34
C LEU A 131 -18.88 4.17 -10.12
N GLU A 132 -18.42 5.41 -10.31
CA GLU A 132 -18.10 6.31 -9.20
C GLU A 132 -19.32 6.55 -8.31
N GLU A 133 -20.50 6.77 -8.91
CA GLU A 133 -21.76 6.98 -8.22
C GLU A 133 -22.14 5.74 -7.39
N LYS A 134 -22.03 4.54 -7.97
CA LYS A 134 -22.28 3.27 -7.27
C LYS A 134 -21.32 3.05 -6.09
N LEU A 135 -20.03 3.34 -6.28
CA LEU A 135 -19.02 3.23 -5.22
C LEU A 135 -19.31 4.21 -4.08
N ILE A 136 -19.69 5.46 -4.40
CA ILE A 136 -20.00 6.50 -3.42
C ILE A 136 -21.30 6.17 -2.68
N ASP A 137 -22.31 5.66 -3.36
CA ASP A 137 -23.59 5.34 -2.73
C ASP A 137 -23.46 4.13 -1.81
N PHE A 138 -22.71 3.10 -2.20
CA PHE A 138 -22.38 2.00 -1.30
C PHE A 138 -21.47 2.45 -0.15
N PHE A 139 -20.50 3.35 -0.39
CA PHE A 139 -19.73 3.95 0.70
C PHE A 139 -20.66 4.55 1.75
N LYS A 140 -21.68 5.32 1.33
CA LYS A 140 -22.61 6.00 2.25
C LYS A 140 -23.50 5.05 3.05
N THR A 141 -23.74 3.83 2.58
CA THR A 141 -24.51 2.82 3.32
C THR A 141 -23.68 2.19 4.44
N ARG A 142 -22.35 2.17 4.28
CA ARG A 142 -21.40 1.56 5.22
C ARG A 142 -20.69 2.55 6.13
N ASP A 143 -20.33 3.73 5.65
CA ASP A 143 -19.74 4.85 6.40
C ASP A 143 -18.67 4.39 7.42
N GLU A 144 -18.95 4.59 8.72
CA GLU A 144 -18.08 4.26 9.83
C GLU A 144 -17.88 2.74 10.02
N GLY A 145 -18.69 1.90 9.39
CA GLY A 145 -18.60 0.44 9.42
C GLY A 145 -17.46 -0.14 8.58
N LEU A 146 -16.84 0.65 7.69
CA LEU A 146 -15.76 0.20 6.81
C LEU A 146 -14.41 0.14 7.54
N LEU A 147 -13.76 -1.04 7.51
CA LEU A 147 -12.41 -1.23 8.07
C LEU A 147 -11.30 -0.95 7.03
N LEU A 148 -11.50 -1.41 5.80
CA LEU A 148 -10.62 -1.18 4.64
C LEU A 148 -11.42 -0.47 3.55
N PRO A 149 -11.59 0.86 3.64
CA PRO A 149 -12.70 1.55 2.97
C PRO A 149 -12.77 1.33 1.47
N GLU A 150 -11.77 1.80 0.72
CA GLU A 150 -11.75 1.71 -0.73
C GLU A 150 -11.56 0.27 -1.23
N GLN A 151 -10.75 -0.55 -0.55
CA GLN A 151 -10.50 -1.94 -0.97
C GLN A 151 -11.78 -2.78 -0.89
N ASP A 152 -12.47 -2.75 0.25
CA ASP A 152 -13.72 -3.50 0.44
C ASP A 152 -14.77 -3.03 -0.56
N LEU A 153 -14.85 -1.72 -0.82
CA LEU A 153 -15.79 -1.14 -1.79
C LEU A 153 -15.54 -1.62 -3.21
N PHE A 154 -14.29 -1.62 -3.65
CA PHE A 154 -13.96 -2.09 -5.01
C PHE A 154 -14.36 -3.54 -5.20
N VAL A 155 -14.06 -4.40 -4.23
CA VAL A 155 -14.40 -5.82 -4.33
C VAL A 155 -15.91 -6.04 -4.29
N LEU A 156 -16.62 -5.41 -3.35
CA LEU A 156 -18.06 -5.62 -3.15
C LEU A 156 -18.91 -5.04 -4.28
N VAL A 157 -18.60 -3.83 -4.76
CA VAL A 157 -19.40 -3.15 -5.80
C VAL A 157 -19.09 -3.68 -7.19
N CYS A 158 -17.88 -4.16 -7.44
CA CYS A 158 -17.45 -4.57 -8.78
C CYS A 158 -17.48 -6.08 -8.99
N GLN A 159 -18.23 -6.84 -8.20
CA GLN A 159 -18.39 -8.30 -8.39
C GLN A 159 -18.73 -8.64 -9.84
N GLY A 160 -18.05 -9.64 -10.39
CA GLY A 160 -18.18 -10.02 -11.82
C GLY A 160 -17.57 -9.02 -12.82
N CYS A 161 -16.93 -7.95 -12.34
CA CYS A 161 -16.29 -6.90 -13.15
C CYS A 161 -14.81 -6.70 -12.79
N ILE A 162 -14.17 -7.68 -12.14
CA ILE A 162 -12.77 -7.63 -11.71
C ILE A 162 -11.95 -8.64 -12.49
N LEU A 163 -10.86 -8.18 -13.10
CA LEU A 163 -9.88 -9.05 -13.74
C LEU A 163 -8.81 -9.47 -12.72
N GLU A 164 -8.59 -10.78 -12.57
CA GLU A 164 -7.46 -11.28 -11.79
C GLU A 164 -6.16 -11.10 -12.57
N MET A 165 -5.31 -10.19 -12.08
CA MET A 165 -4.00 -9.92 -12.67
C MET A 165 -2.93 -10.88 -12.13
N PRO A 166 -1.87 -11.15 -12.91
CA PRO A 166 -0.72 -11.91 -12.43
C PRO A 166 -0.15 -11.33 -11.13
N CYS A 167 0.08 -12.19 -10.13
CA CYS A 167 0.54 -11.77 -8.80
C CYS A 167 1.87 -10.99 -8.81
N LYS A 168 2.70 -11.15 -9.86
CA LYS A 168 3.95 -10.40 -10.06
C LYS A 168 3.82 -8.88 -9.98
N TYR A 169 2.62 -8.34 -10.24
CA TYR A 169 2.35 -6.91 -10.23
C TYR A 169 2.01 -6.33 -8.85
N ASN A 170 1.90 -7.14 -7.80
CA ASN A 170 1.59 -6.66 -6.44
C ASN A 170 2.01 -7.70 -5.40
N VAL A 171 3.31 -7.85 -5.21
CA VAL A 171 3.90 -8.92 -4.41
C VAL A 171 4.18 -8.42 -2.99
N HIS A 172 3.60 -9.06 -1.97
CA HIS A 172 4.09 -8.86 -0.61
C HIS A 172 5.52 -9.44 -0.49
N PRO A 173 6.49 -8.73 0.12
CA PRO A 173 7.88 -9.19 0.20
C PRO A 173 8.08 -10.59 0.76
N ARG A 174 7.20 -11.05 1.67
CA ARG A 174 7.22 -12.41 2.24
C ARG A 174 6.70 -13.51 1.31
N MET A 175 6.04 -13.16 0.20
CA MET A 175 5.62 -14.13 -0.83
C MET A 175 6.79 -14.61 -1.69
N VAL A 176 7.92 -13.90 -1.69
CA VAL A 176 9.10 -14.30 -2.44
C VAL A 176 9.71 -15.55 -1.81
N GLY A 177 9.97 -16.57 -2.63
CA GLY A 177 10.39 -17.90 -2.22
C GLY A 177 9.23 -18.88 -1.97
N THR A 178 7.98 -18.43 -2.09
CA THR A 178 6.79 -19.29 -2.05
C THR A 178 6.49 -19.88 -3.43
N ARG A 179 5.46 -20.75 -3.52
CA ARG A 179 4.97 -21.26 -4.80
C ARG A 179 4.49 -20.16 -5.76
N MET A 180 3.93 -19.07 -5.23
CA MET A 180 3.38 -17.99 -6.07
C MET A 180 4.47 -17.13 -6.69
N ILE A 181 5.54 -16.84 -5.96
CA ILE A 181 6.70 -16.07 -6.42
C ILE A 181 7.97 -16.85 -6.06
N PRO A 182 8.36 -17.86 -6.85
CA PRO A 182 9.48 -18.74 -6.51
C PRO A 182 10.83 -18.01 -6.47
N LYS A 183 11.04 -17.05 -7.36
CA LYS A 183 12.30 -16.30 -7.47
C LYS A 183 12.05 -14.80 -7.32
N LYS A 184 13.08 -14.08 -6.87
CA LYS A 184 13.06 -12.61 -6.83
C LYS A 184 12.76 -11.99 -8.19
N SER A 185 13.28 -12.59 -9.28
CA SER A 185 13.06 -12.15 -10.66
C SER A 185 11.62 -12.26 -11.15
N ASP A 186 10.79 -13.03 -10.44
CA ASP A 186 9.40 -13.28 -10.83
C ASP A 186 8.46 -12.18 -10.31
N ALA A 187 8.97 -11.26 -9.48
CA ALA A 187 8.26 -10.06 -9.04
C ALA A 187 8.57 -8.87 -9.97
N CYS A 188 7.55 -8.07 -10.29
CA CYS A 188 7.71 -6.78 -10.96
C CYS A 188 7.56 -5.62 -9.97
N MET A 189 6.58 -5.72 -9.05
CA MET A 189 6.35 -4.72 -8.01
C MET A 189 6.22 -5.39 -6.64
N LEU A 190 7.03 -4.94 -5.69
CA LEU A 190 6.90 -5.27 -4.29
C LEU A 190 6.00 -4.23 -3.63
N HIS A 191 5.00 -4.68 -2.87
CA HIS A 191 4.10 -3.81 -2.12
C HIS A 191 4.27 -4.07 -0.63
N PHE A 192 4.75 -3.05 0.09
CA PHE A 192 5.09 -3.13 1.51
C PHE A 192 3.86 -2.91 2.41
N TYR A 193 2.70 -3.48 2.08
CA TYR A 193 1.49 -3.31 2.87
C TYR A 193 1.59 -3.96 4.26
N ALA A 194 0.61 -3.70 5.13
CA ALA A 194 0.65 -3.94 6.58
C ALA A 194 1.64 -3.04 7.34
N ASP A 195 1.98 -3.40 8.58
CA ASP A 195 2.61 -2.51 9.56
C ASP A 195 4.14 -2.41 9.44
N GLU A 196 4.79 -3.50 8.99
CA GLU A 196 6.23 -3.53 8.83
C GLU A 196 6.63 -2.85 7.53
N LYS A 197 7.56 -1.88 7.62
CA LYS A 197 8.04 -1.13 6.48
C LYS A 197 9.56 -1.26 6.33
N PRO A 198 10.07 -1.31 5.09
CA PRO A 198 11.52 -1.43 4.85
C PRO A 198 12.28 -0.22 5.39
N TRP A 199 11.68 0.98 5.37
CA TRP A 199 12.23 2.20 5.97
C TRP A 199 11.99 2.29 7.49
N LYS A 200 11.52 1.25 8.17
CA LYS A 200 11.47 1.19 9.65
C LYS A 200 12.38 0.09 10.18
N HIS A 201 12.46 -1.04 9.48
CA HIS A 201 13.17 -2.23 9.93
C HIS A 201 14.18 -2.70 8.88
N PHE A 202 15.48 -2.58 9.17
CA PHE A 202 16.54 -3.03 8.26
C PHE A 202 16.59 -4.54 8.03
N GLY A 203 16.08 -5.34 8.98
CA GLY A 203 15.94 -6.78 8.84
C GLY A 203 14.73 -7.22 8.01
N TYR A 204 13.86 -6.28 7.62
CA TYR A 204 12.68 -6.60 6.82
C TYR A 204 13.07 -6.97 5.37
N PRO A 205 12.40 -7.95 4.74
CA PRO A 205 12.69 -8.36 3.37
C PRO A 205 12.72 -7.17 2.39
N TYR A 206 13.73 -7.12 1.52
CA TYR A 206 13.95 -6.04 0.55
C TYR A 206 14.22 -4.65 1.15
N SER A 207 14.50 -4.54 2.46
CA SER A 207 14.88 -3.25 3.04
C SER A 207 16.17 -2.69 2.42
N LYS A 208 17.15 -3.54 2.12
CA LYS A 208 18.39 -3.12 1.44
C LYS A 208 18.08 -2.53 0.06
N GLU A 209 17.33 -3.25 -0.77
CA GLU A 209 16.93 -2.84 -2.12
C GLU A 209 16.13 -1.53 -2.09
N TRP A 210 15.20 -1.39 -1.14
CA TRP A 210 14.43 -0.16 -0.95
C TRP A 210 15.34 1.04 -0.66
N HIS A 211 16.25 0.93 0.32
CA HIS A 211 17.16 2.02 0.64
C HIS A 211 18.12 2.31 -0.52
N GLN A 212 18.58 1.29 -1.25
CA GLN A 212 19.43 1.49 -2.42
C GLN A 212 18.77 2.36 -3.50
N VAL A 213 17.47 2.23 -3.70
CA VAL A 213 16.70 3.11 -4.60
C VAL A 213 16.50 4.48 -3.96
N ALA A 214 16.11 4.54 -2.70
CA ALA A 214 15.86 5.81 -2.00
C ALA A 214 17.09 6.74 -2.01
N PHE A 215 18.30 6.19 -1.81
CA PHE A 215 19.57 6.93 -1.89
C PHE A 215 19.95 7.46 -3.29
N LYS A 216 19.25 7.04 -4.35
CA LYS A 216 19.43 7.56 -5.70
C LYS A 216 18.47 8.71 -6.03
N THR A 217 17.59 9.06 -5.10
CA THR A 217 16.60 10.13 -5.27
C THR A 217 17.08 11.42 -4.62
N SER A 218 16.36 12.52 -4.83
CA SER A 218 16.56 13.79 -4.12
C SER A 218 16.24 13.72 -2.61
N PHE A 219 15.77 12.59 -2.11
CA PHE A 219 15.49 12.35 -0.69
C PHE A 219 16.66 11.69 0.06
N ASP A 220 17.82 11.50 -0.59
CA ASP A 220 18.99 10.82 -0.02
C ASP A 220 19.41 11.34 1.36
N SER A 221 19.39 12.66 1.55
CA SER A 221 19.75 13.33 2.80
C SER A 221 18.74 13.06 3.91
N LEU A 222 17.44 13.01 3.59
CA LEU A 222 16.38 12.66 4.55
C LEU A 222 16.45 11.19 4.94
N VAL A 223 16.67 10.31 3.96
CA VAL A 223 16.84 8.87 4.19
C VAL A 223 18.04 8.63 5.11
N PHE A 224 19.12 9.38 4.92
CA PHE A 224 20.28 9.30 5.79
C PHE A 224 20.04 9.88 7.19
N GLU A 225 19.33 10.99 7.32
CA GLU A 225 18.95 11.52 8.65
C GLU A 225 18.12 10.50 9.43
N ASP A 226 17.12 9.89 8.80
CA ASP A 226 16.30 8.86 9.41
C ASP A 226 17.12 7.61 9.78
N LEU A 227 18.10 7.28 8.92
CA LEU A 227 19.04 6.20 9.18
C LEU A 227 19.92 6.47 10.41
N VAL A 228 20.50 7.66 10.51
CA VAL A 228 21.33 8.08 11.65
C VAL A 228 20.49 8.19 12.92
N GLY A 229 19.27 8.75 12.85
CA GLY A 229 18.37 8.81 14.00
C GLY A 229 18.02 7.43 14.55
N LYS A 230 17.94 6.41 13.67
CA LYS A 230 17.82 5.02 14.11
C LYS A 230 19.09 4.48 14.75
N ILE A 231 20.29 4.89 14.33
CA ILE A 231 21.56 4.51 14.97
C ILE A 231 21.57 4.99 16.43
N GLU A 232 21.11 6.22 16.66
CA GLU A 232 21.03 6.83 17.99
C GLU A 232 20.04 6.10 18.92
N THR A 233 19.02 5.45 18.36
CA THR A 233 18.07 4.59 19.09
C THR A 233 18.35 3.08 18.93
N PHE A 234 19.46 2.69 18.27
CA PHE A 234 19.79 1.31 17.89
C PHE A 234 20.38 0.47 19.03
N THR A 235 19.89 0.67 20.25
CA THR A 235 20.37 -0.07 21.43
C THR A 235 19.75 -1.46 21.56
N GLU A 236 18.66 -1.77 20.84
CA GLU A 236 17.82 -2.97 21.11
C GLU A 236 17.76 -4.05 20.00
N LEU A 237 18.76 -4.16 19.12
CA LEU A 237 18.78 -5.20 18.07
C LEU A 237 19.82 -6.30 18.30
N ASN A 238 19.45 -7.54 17.99
CA ASN A 238 20.34 -8.71 17.97
C ASN A 238 21.52 -8.51 17.00
N ASN A 239 22.69 -9.06 17.35
CA ASN A 239 23.99 -8.81 16.68
C ASN A 239 23.99 -9.01 15.15
N HIS A 240 23.19 -9.93 14.62
CA HIS A 240 23.12 -10.20 13.18
C HIS A 240 22.58 -9.00 12.38
N ASN A 241 21.59 -8.28 12.92
CA ASN A 241 21.01 -7.11 12.28
C ASN A 241 21.95 -5.90 12.32
N LYS A 242 22.79 -5.79 13.37
CA LYS A 242 23.83 -4.76 13.46
C LYS A 242 24.88 -4.93 12.36
N LYS A 243 25.35 -6.15 12.12
CA LYS A 243 26.37 -6.42 11.10
C LYS A 243 25.90 -6.06 9.68
N SER A 244 24.73 -6.57 9.27
CA SER A 244 24.19 -6.29 7.92
C SER A 244 23.92 -4.80 7.70
N PHE A 245 23.48 -4.11 8.75
CA PHE A 245 23.27 -2.67 8.77
C PHE A 245 24.57 -1.88 8.58
N PHE A 246 25.62 -2.18 9.35
CA PHE A 246 26.90 -1.49 9.22
C PHE A 246 27.60 -1.80 7.90
N GLU A 247 27.50 -3.03 7.38
CA GLU A 247 27.98 -3.37 6.04
C GLU A 247 27.26 -2.54 4.97
N PHE A 248 25.93 -2.42 5.05
CA PHE A 248 25.17 -1.56 4.14
C PHE A 248 25.59 -0.09 4.26
N LEU A 249 25.68 0.45 5.47
CA LEU A 249 26.13 1.83 5.72
C LEU A 249 27.53 2.09 5.16
N ASN A 250 28.49 1.20 5.41
CA ASN A 250 29.87 1.36 4.94
C ASN A 250 29.96 1.41 3.40
N THR A 251 29.05 0.73 2.69
CA THR A 251 28.98 0.83 1.22
C THR A 251 28.40 2.16 0.70
N ARG A 252 27.92 3.04 1.60
CA ARG A 252 27.27 4.32 1.27
C ARG A 252 27.98 5.53 1.85
N LEU A 253 28.66 5.34 2.99
CA LEU A 253 29.54 6.32 3.60
C LEU A 253 30.82 6.50 2.76
N ASN A 254 30.70 7.20 1.64
CA ASN A 254 31.86 7.71 0.90
C ASN A 254 32.14 9.17 1.31
N LYS A 255 33.37 9.62 1.06
CA LYS A 255 33.83 10.98 1.43
C LYS A 255 32.89 12.07 0.87
N LYS A 256 32.37 11.90 -0.34
CA LYS A 256 31.45 12.85 -0.99
C LYS A 256 30.14 12.96 -0.24
N PHE A 257 29.53 11.83 0.11
CA PHE A 257 28.26 11.77 0.82
C PHE A 257 28.38 12.36 2.24
N LEU A 258 29.46 12.06 2.95
CA LEU A 258 29.75 12.64 4.28
C LEU A 258 29.89 14.16 4.23
N ILE A 259 30.58 14.69 3.22
CA ILE A 259 30.69 16.15 3.03
C ILE A 259 29.31 16.76 2.73
N GLN A 260 28.52 16.16 1.85
CA GLN A 260 27.15 16.63 1.54
C GLN A 260 26.27 16.67 2.78
N TYR A 261 26.36 15.65 3.64
CA TYR A 261 25.62 15.61 4.90
C TYR A 261 26.04 16.70 5.89
N VAL A 262 27.36 16.90 6.08
CA VAL A 262 27.86 17.97 6.95
C VAL A 262 27.39 19.34 6.46
N LEU A 263 27.48 19.60 5.15
CA LEU A 263 26.97 20.82 4.54
C LEU A 263 25.46 20.97 4.78
N PHE A 264 24.68 19.91 4.56
CA PHE A 264 23.24 19.92 4.83
C PHE A 264 22.91 20.27 6.29
N LYS A 265 23.61 19.70 7.28
CA LYS A 265 23.43 20.04 8.70
C LYS A 265 23.77 21.50 9.00
N ILE A 266 24.83 22.03 8.38
CA ILE A 266 25.20 23.45 8.49
C ILE A 266 24.08 24.32 7.92
N PHE A 267 23.60 24.02 6.71
CA PHE A 267 22.52 24.77 6.05
C PHE A 267 21.23 24.76 6.86
N LYS A 268 20.76 23.60 7.32
CA LYS A 268 19.54 23.46 8.14
C LYS A 268 19.66 24.24 9.46
N LYS A 269 20.85 24.27 10.06
CA LYS A 269 21.12 25.05 11.27
C LYS A 269 21.10 26.55 10.98
N LEU A 270 21.73 27.00 9.90
CA LEU A 270 21.69 28.41 9.46
C LEU A 270 20.26 28.87 9.14
N GLU A 271 19.48 28.05 8.45
CA GLU A 271 18.07 28.32 8.13
C GLU A 271 17.23 28.51 9.40
N SER A 272 17.47 27.71 10.44
CA SER A 272 16.82 27.87 11.75
C SER A 272 17.21 29.15 12.50
N PHE A 273 18.35 29.77 12.16
CA PHE A 273 18.77 31.07 12.67
C PHE A 273 18.20 32.23 11.84
N CYS A 274 17.96 32.04 10.54
CA CYS A 274 17.38 33.07 9.66
C CYS A 274 15.84 33.16 9.74
N LEU A 275 15.16 32.10 10.22
CA LEU A 275 13.71 32.06 10.42
C LEU A 275 13.27 32.46 11.85
N ARG A 276 14.17 33.06 12.65
CA ARG A 276 13.88 33.72 13.93
C ARG A 276 14.01 35.23 13.77
#